data_AF-A0A6G9FSD4-F1
#
_entry.id   AF-A0A6G9FSD4-F1
#
_cell.length_a   1.000
_cell.length_b   1.000
_cell.length_c   1.000
_cell.angle_alpha   90.00
_cell.angle_beta   90.00
_cell.angle_gamma   90.00
#
_symmetry.space_group_name_H-M   'P 1'
#
loop_
_entity.id
_entity.type
_entity.pdbx_description
1 polymer ?
#
loop_
_entity_poly.entity_id
_entity_poly.type
_entity_poly.pdbx_seq_one_letter_code
_entity_poly.pdbx_strand_id
1 'polypeptide(L)'
;MSYPATDELSSAERAFMINATEIDVLPGVWGDLDEPLASGHSSDLVPILLSLVDRGWIEVCRVIPWTAPDGATGFQPGPSLPKQVLPALLLDTENWEYPQSGEWLGCLTLTLTEAGQQIPR
;
A
#
# COMPACT_ATOMS: atom_id res chain seq x y z
N MET A 1 -28.23 5.03 -12.58
CA MET A 1 -26.76 5.07 -12.48
C MET A 1 -26.29 3.64 -12.31
N SER A 2 -25.73 3.08 -13.37
CA SER A 2 -25.03 1.80 -13.28
C SER A 2 -23.64 2.14 -12.75
N TYR A 3 -23.24 1.58 -11.61
CA TYR A 3 -21.90 1.79 -11.05
C TYR A 3 -20.95 0.85 -11.82
N PRO A 4 -20.02 1.36 -12.64
CA PRO A 4 -19.01 0.51 -13.26
C PRO A 4 -17.89 0.38 -12.24
N ALA A 5 -17.85 -0.68 -11.42
CA ALA A 5 -16.74 -0.80 -10.46
C ALA A 5 -16.43 -2.22 -9.98
N THR A 6 -16.90 -3.27 -10.64
CA THR A 6 -16.47 -4.64 -10.30
C THR A 6 -15.57 -5.29 -11.37
N ASP A 7 -15.51 -4.72 -12.58
CA ASP A 7 -14.74 -5.24 -13.72
C ASP A 7 -13.45 -4.46 -14.05
N GLU A 8 -13.09 -3.41 -13.30
CA GLU A 8 -12.00 -2.48 -13.69
C GLU A 8 -10.65 -2.69 -12.98
N LEU A 9 -10.62 -3.38 -11.84
CA LEU A 9 -9.35 -3.67 -11.16
C LEU A 9 -8.78 -5.00 -11.65
N SER A 10 -7.54 -4.95 -12.15
CA SER A 10 -6.71 -6.14 -12.29
C SER A 10 -6.45 -6.81 -10.93
N SER A 11 -6.07 -8.09 -10.95
CA SER A 11 -5.74 -8.84 -9.73
C SER A 11 -4.68 -8.12 -8.89
N ALA A 12 -3.61 -7.61 -9.54
CA ALA A 12 -2.54 -6.89 -8.86
C ALA A 12 -3.00 -5.56 -8.24
N GLU A 13 -3.88 -4.81 -8.90
CA GLU A 13 -4.44 -3.61 -8.29
C GLU A 13 -5.32 -3.94 -7.09
N ARG A 14 -6.06 -5.05 -7.14
CA ARG A 14 -6.86 -5.53 -6.01
C ARG A 14 -5.98 -5.90 -4.82
N ALA A 15 -4.84 -6.56 -5.04
CA ALA A 15 -3.87 -6.87 -3.99
C ALA A 15 -3.41 -5.60 -3.26
N PHE A 16 -3.06 -4.54 -4.00
CA PHE A 16 -2.72 -3.25 -3.40
C PHE A 16 -3.87 -2.61 -2.61
N MET A 17 -5.09 -2.71 -3.14
CA MET A 17 -6.28 -2.20 -2.44
C MET A 17 -6.52 -2.97 -1.13
N ILE A 18 -6.39 -4.30 -1.13
CA ILE A 18 -6.50 -5.16 0.05
C ILE A 18 -5.47 -4.75 1.10
N ASN A 19 -4.19 -4.71 0.72
CA ASN A 19 -3.08 -4.29 1.58
C ASN A 19 -3.34 -2.90 2.22
N ALA A 20 -3.88 -1.95 1.44
CA ALA A 20 -4.25 -0.62 1.92
C ALA A 20 -5.46 -0.59 2.88
N THR A 21 -6.41 -1.52 2.77
CA THR A 21 -7.51 -1.66 3.75
C THR A 21 -7.02 -2.30 5.04
N GLU A 22 -6.11 -3.25 4.95
CA GLU A 22 -5.54 -3.92 6.12
C GLU A 22 -4.52 -3.04 6.84
N ILE A 23 -4.02 -1.99 6.17
CA ILE A 23 -3.01 -1.08 6.70
C ILE A 23 -1.73 -1.86 7.05
N ASP A 24 -1.43 -2.91 6.27
CA ASP A 24 -0.20 -3.67 6.42
C ASP A 24 0.99 -2.87 5.86
N VAL A 25 2.19 -3.30 6.15
CA VAL A 25 3.38 -2.81 5.47
C VAL A 25 3.35 -3.21 3.99
N LEU A 26 4.01 -2.43 3.14
CA LEU A 26 4.04 -2.62 1.69
C LEU A 26 4.43 -4.06 1.26
N PRO A 27 5.39 -4.75 1.91
CA PRO A 27 5.70 -6.15 1.61
C PRO A 27 4.51 -7.12 1.76
N GLY A 28 3.49 -6.76 2.53
CA GLY A 28 2.28 -7.58 2.67
C GLY A 28 1.59 -7.86 1.34
N VAL A 29 1.70 -6.96 0.36
CA VAL A 29 1.08 -7.13 -0.96
C VAL A 29 1.51 -8.42 -1.67
N TRP A 30 2.71 -8.93 -1.39
CA TRP A 30 3.22 -10.16 -2.00
C TRP A 30 2.32 -11.37 -1.72
N GLY A 31 1.61 -11.38 -0.58
CA GLY A 31 0.70 -12.47 -0.20
C GLY A 31 -0.56 -12.57 -1.07
N ASP A 32 -0.96 -11.48 -1.71
CA ASP A 32 -2.20 -11.38 -2.50
C ASP A 32 -1.96 -11.32 -4.01
N LEU A 33 -0.69 -11.34 -4.45
CA LEU A 33 -0.35 -11.30 -5.87
C LEU A 33 -0.46 -12.69 -6.50
N ASP A 34 -0.94 -12.72 -7.74
CA ASP A 34 -0.87 -13.91 -8.60
C ASP A 34 0.47 -13.99 -9.34
N GLU A 35 0.85 -15.20 -9.76
CA GLU A 35 1.99 -15.40 -10.66
C GLU A 35 1.70 -14.81 -12.06
N PRO A 36 2.71 -14.21 -12.72
CA PRO A 36 4.13 -14.19 -12.36
C PRO A 36 4.54 -13.03 -11.44
N LEU A 37 3.61 -12.16 -11.03
CA LEU A 37 3.96 -10.96 -10.27
C LEU A 37 4.39 -11.29 -8.84
N ALA A 38 3.80 -12.32 -8.24
CA ALA A 38 4.15 -12.77 -6.89
C ALA A 38 5.64 -13.15 -6.72
N SER A 39 6.26 -13.68 -7.78
CA SER A 39 7.69 -14.04 -7.81
C SER A 39 8.55 -13.10 -8.65
N GLY A 40 7.96 -12.02 -9.16
CA GLY A 40 8.60 -11.05 -10.06
C GLY A 40 9.45 -10.01 -9.35
N HIS A 41 9.96 -9.04 -10.12
CA HIS A 41 10.70 -7.92 -9.55
C HIS A 41 9.75 -6.83 -9.06
N SER A 42 10.05 -6.21 -7.91
CA SER A 42 9.24 -5.12 -7.36
C SER A 42 9.08 -3.94 -8.33
N SER A 43 10.05 -3.72 -9.23
CA SER A 43 9.97 -2.72 -10.30
C SER A 43 8.73 -2.87 -11.19
N ASP A 44 8.23 -4.09 -11.36
CA ASP A 44 7.05 -4.38 -12.18
C ASP A 44 5.75 -3.95 -11.47
N LEU A 45 5.79 -3.84 -10.14
CA LEU A 45 4.66 -3.41 -9.31
C LEU A 45 4.58 -1.89 -9.13
N VAL A 46 5.72 -1.19 -9.20
CA VAL A 46 5.81 0.27 -9.10
C VAL A 46 4.77 1.01 -9.97
N PRO A 47 4.67 0.76 -11.29
CA PRO A 47 3.70 1.46 -12.13
C PRO A 47 2.25 1.18 -11.75
N ILE A 48 1.96 -0.02 -11.20
CA ILE A 48 0.61 -0.41 -10.76
C ILE A 48 0.21 0.41 -9.53
N LEU A 49 1.08 0.45 -8.52
CA LEU A 49 0.84 1.24 -7.32
C LEU A 49 0.75 2.74 -7.62
N LEU A 50 1.65 3.28 -8.45
CA LEU A 50 1.61 4.69 -8.85
C LEU A 50 0.30 5.04 -9.58
N SER A 51 -0.22 4.15 -10.43
CA SER A 51 -1.53 4.34 -11.09
C SER A 51 -2.69 4.45 -10.08
N LEU A 52 -2.68 3.67 -8.99
CA LEU A 52 -3.69 3.77 -7.92
C LEU A 52 -3.56 5.08 -7.13
N VAL A 53 -2.33 5.52 -6.87
CA VAL A 53 -2.05 6.83 -6.26
C VAL A 53 -2.48 7.98 -7.17
N ASP A 54 -2.27 7.87 -8.47
CA ASP A 54 -2.64 8.87 -9.46
C ASP A 54 -4.15 9.01 -9.64
N ARG A 55 -4.89 7.89 -9.58
CA ARG A 55 -6.35 7.90 -9.45
C ARG A 55 -6.84 8.43 -8.10
N GLY A 56 -5.94 8.62 -7.15
CA GLY A 56 -6.26 9.14 -5.82
C GLY A 56 -7.03 8.14 -4.97
N TRP A 57 -6.81 6.84 -5.17
CA TRP A 57 -7.48 5.76 -4.41
C TRP A 57 -6.65 5.27 -3.24
N ILE A 58 -5.32 5.32 -3.37
CA ILE A 58 -4.36 4.93 -2.34
C ILE A 58 -3.44 6.11 -2.02
N GLU A 59 -3.06 6.22 -0.75
CA GLU A 59 -1.93 7.00 -0.29
C GLU A 59 -0.81 6.07 0.18
N VAL A 60 0.43 6.52 -0.02
CA VAL A 60 1.61 5.83 0.49
C VAL A 60 2.12 6.61 1.70
N CYS A 61 2.24 5.95 2.83
CA CYS A 61 2.64 6.54 4.10
C CYS A 61 3.87 5.81 4.66
N ARG A 62 4.42 6.37 5.74
CA ARG A 62 5.36 5.65 6.61
C ARG A 62 4.63 5.21 7.87
N VAL A 63 4.93 4.02 8.38
CA VAL A 63 4.45 3.60 9.70
C VAL A 63 5.08 4.49 10.77
N ILE A 64 4.25 5.02 11.67
CA ILE A 64 4.68 5.85 12.81
C ILE A 64 4.15 5.28 14.13
N PRO A 65 4.74 5.67 15.27
CA PRO A 65 4.21 5.27 16.56
C PRO A 65 2.83 5.87 16.79
N TRP A 66 2.00 5.13 17.51
CA TRP A 66 0.71 5.57 18.00
C TRP A 66 0.59 5.26 19.49
N THR A 67 -0.17 6.08 20.19
CA THR A 67 -0.52 5.84 21.58
C THR A 67 -2.03 5.95 21.71
N ALA A 68 -2.66 4.87 22.16
CA ALA A 68 -4.07 4.81 22.43
C ALA A 68 -4.46 5.74 23.60
N PRO A 69 -5.74 6.12 23.72
CA PRO A 69 -6.20 6.95 24.85
C PRO A 69 -5.95 6.36 26.24
N ASP A 70 -5.80 5.04 26.34
CA ASP A 70 -5.48 4.32 27.59
C ASP A 70 -3.96 4.20 27.86
N GLY A 71 -3.12 4.75 26.98
CA GLY A 71 -1.66 4.70 27.09
C GLY A 71 -1.00 3.49 26.42
N ALA A 72 -1.76 2.58 25.81
CA ALA A 72 -1.18 1.48 25.06
C ALA A 72 -0.44 1.98 23.81
N THR A 73 0.74 1.43 23.55
CA THR A 73 1.54 1.76 22.36
C THR A 73 1.15 0.87 21.18
N GLY A 74 1.15 1.44 19.99
CA GLY A 74 0.94 0.71 18.74
C GLY A 74 1.56 1.44 17.56
N PHE A 75 1.10 1.08 16.37
CA PHE A 75 1.54 1.66 15.12
C PHE A 75 0.34 2.18 14.33
N GLN A 76 0.57 3.20 13.52
CA GLN A 76 -0.43 3.73 12.59
C GLN A 76 0.26 4.26 11.32
N PRO A 77 -0.48 4.46 10.23
CA PRO A 77 -0.01 5.26 9.10
C PRO A 77 0.26 6.70 9.53
N GLY A 78 1.41 7.22 9.12
CA GLY A 78 1.71 8.64 9.20
C GLY A 78 1.06 9.45 8.07
N PRO A 79 1.46 10.72 7.93
CA PRO A 79 1.03 11.56 6.81
C PRO A 79 1.41 10.94 5.46
N SER A 80 0.58 11.19 4.44
CA SER A 80 0.86 10.75 3.08
C SER A 80 2.12 11.41 2.52
N LEU A 81 2.92 10.59 1.85
CA LEU A 81 4.17 11.02 1.24
C LEU A 81 3.88 11.80 -0.06
N PRO A 82 4.67 12.85 -0.37
CA PRO A 82 4.51 13.59 -1.62
C PRO A 82 4.69 12.68 -2.85
N LYS A 83 3.78 12.78 -3.83
CA LYS A 83 3.84 11.97 -5.06
C LYS A 83 5.19 12.03 -5.78
N GLN A 84 5.90 13.16 -5.69
CA GLN A 84 7.18 13.38 -6.35
C GLN A 84 8.31 12.50 -5.80
N VAL A 85 8.21 12.04 -4.54
CA VAL A 85 9.24 11.17 -3.95
C VAL A 85 8.95 9.68 -4.13
N LEU A 86 7.70 9.32 -4.45
CA LEU A 86 7.25 7.93 -4.52
C LEU A 86 8.02 7.09 -5.55
N PRO A 87 8.29 7.55 -6.79
CA PRO A 87 9.01 6.72 -7.75
C PRO A 87 10.39 6.30 -7.25
N ALA A 88 11.13 7.21 -6.60
CA ALA A 88 12.45 6.88 -6.07
C ALA A 88 12.38 5.89 -4.90
N LEU A 89 11.41 6.07 -3.98
CA LEU A 89 11.23 5.17 -2.84
C LEU A 89 10.74 3.78 -3.27
N LEU A 90 9.86 3.71 -4.26
CA LEU A 90 9.31 2.44 -4.74
C LEU A 90 10.28 1.68 -5.65
N LEU A 91 11.29 2.33 -6.22
CA LEU A 91 12.36 1.65 -6.94
C LEU A 91 13.43 1.05 -6.02
N ASP A 92 13.46 1.46 -4.75
CA ASP A 92 14.32 0.89 -3.74
C ASP A 92 13.76 -0.44 -3.24
N THR A 93 14.45 -1.53 -3.56
CA THR A 93 14.04 -2.90 -3.24
C THR A 93 13.90 -3.14 -1.74
N GLU A 94 14.66 -2.42 -0.90
CA GLU A 94 14.57 -2.60 0.56
C GLU A 94 13.18 -2.25 1.10
N ASN A 95 12.45 -1.32 0.47
CA ASN A 95 11.08 -0.97 0.89
C ASN A 95 10.05 -2.07 0.57
N TRP A 96 10.41 -3.09 -0.21
CA TRP A 96 9.56 -4.22 -0.58
C TRP A 96 9.86 -5.49 0.21
N GLU A 97 10.82 -5.45 1.12
CA GLU A 97 11.20 -6.58 1.97
C GLU A 97 10.72 -6.36 3.41
N TYR A 98 10.35 -7.44 4.09
CA TYR A 98 10.09 -7.36 5.52
C TYR A 98 11.38 -7.01 6.29
N PRO A 99 11.33 -6.08 7.25
CA PRO A 99 12.51 -5.67 7.99
C PRO A 99 13.04 -6.86 8.81
N GLN A 100 14.35 -7.13 8.71
CA GLN A 100 15.00 -8.23 9.46
C GLN A 100 14.92 -8.05 10.98
N SER A 101 14.77 -6.81 11.44
CA SER A 101 14.59 -6.48 12.86
C SER A 101 13.24 -6.95 13.41
N GLY A 102 12.26 -7.22 12.54
CA GLY A 102 10.86 -7.42 12.93
C GLY A 102 10.12 -6.13 13.33
N GLU A 103 10.79 -4.97 13.27
CA GLU A 103 10.22 -3.67 13.61
C GLU A 103 9.72 -2.97 12.36
N TRP A 104 8.44 -2.62 12.33
CA TRP A 104 7.78 -2.03 11.16
C TRP A 104 7.88 -0.50 11.11
N LEU A 105 8.43 0.11 12.16
CA LEU A 105 8.53 1.57 12.26
C LEU A 105 9.31 2.15 11.09
N GLY A 106 8.70 3.09 10.36
CA GLY A 106 9.29 3.70 9.18
C GLY A 106 9.21 2.85 7.92
N CYS A 107 8.65 1.63 7.93
CA CYS A 107 8.33 0.92 6.70
C CYS A 107 7.27 1.69 5.90
N LEU A 108 7.23 1.45 4.58
CA LEU A 108 6.12 1.93 3.76
C LEU A 108 4.86 1.14 4.13
N THR A 109 3.73 1.84 4.17
CA THR A 109 2.39 1.27 4.34
C THR A 109 1.43 2.01 3.42
N LEU A 110 0.31 1.39 3.10
CA LEU A 110 -0.71 1.93 2.22
C LEU A 110 -1.97 2.26 3.00
N THR A 111 -2.62 3.35 2.64
CA THR A 111 -3.95 3.70 3.15
C THR A 111 -4.89 4.00 2.00
N LEU A 112 -6.17 3.82 2.23
CA LEU A 112 -7.19 4.23 1.29
C LEU A 112 -7.54 5.69 1.51
N THR A 113 -7.73 6.40 0.40
CA THR A 113 -8.43 7.68 0.44
C THR A 113 -9.93 7.45 0.61
N GLU A 114 -10.69 8.52 0.87
CA GLU A 114 -12.15 8.49 0.84
C GLU A 114 -12.69 7.93 -0.48
N ALA A 115 -12.07 8.28 -1.62
CA ALA A 115 -12.44 7.76 -2.92
C ALA A 115 -12.12 6.26 -3.05
N GLY A 116 -10.95 5.83 -2.58
CA GLY A 116 -10.54 4.43 -2.59
C GLY A 116 -11.44 3.52 -1.74
N GLN A 117 -12.00 4.05 -0.64
CA GLN A 117 -12.96 3.32 0.20
C GLN A 117 -14.28 3.01 -0.53
N GLN A 118 -14.64 3.81 -1.55
CA GLN A 118 -15.86 3.57 -2.33
C GLN A 118 -15.68 2.52 -3.43
N ILE A 119 -14.44 2.07 -3.69
CA ILE A 119 -14.16 1.06 -4.71
C ILE A 119 -14.45 -0.34 -4.15
N PRO A 120 -15.34 -1.12 -4.77
CA PRO A 120 -15.57 -2.52 -4.42
C PRO A 120 -14.29 -3.35 -4.56
N ARG A 121 -14.09 -4.30 -3.64
CA ARG A 121 -12.90 -5.15 -3.56
C ARG A 121 -13.28 -6.61 -3.66
#